data_AF-A0A0X8JU48-F1
#
_entry.id   AF-A0A0X8JU48-F1
#
_cell.length_a   1.000
_cell.length_b   1.000
_cell.length_c   1.000
_cell.angle_alpha   90.00
_cell.angle_beta   90.00
_cell.angle_gamma   90.00
#
_symmetry.space_group_name_H-M   'P 1'
#
loop_
_entity.id
_entity.type
_entity.pdbx_description
1 polymer ?
#
loop_
_entity_poly.entity_id
_entity_poly.type
_entity_poly.pdbx_seq_one_letter_code
_entity_poly.pdbx_strand_id
1 'polypeptide(L)'
;MNIKKNNKIGVIKMDKMVEIWIINKAAEMVVTKIYKNEIVNKAKTGAEKFDIIAKDFWEKLESYILKEKEIDRKWIPNFIEETGEEAILSCIRELKTKLIPSEFIQEIFDFEKKKDKKNIL
;
A
#
# COMPACT_ATOMS: atom_id res chain seq x y z
N MET A 1 -29.71 7.08 -23.30
CA MET A 1 -28.71 6.60 -22.31
C MET A 1 -27.32 6.78 -22.93
N ASN A 2 -26.45 7.61 -22.33
CA ASN A 2 -25.19 8.02 -22.98
C ASN A 2 -24.06 7.05 -22.61
N ILE A 3 -23.85 6.03 -23.43
CA ILE A 3 -22.91 4.92 -23.21
C ILE A 3 -21.48 5.43 -22.91
N LYS A 4 -21.06 6.53 -23.57
CA LYS A 4 -19.73 7.15 -23.32
C LYS A 4 -19.57 7.74 -21.92
N LYS A 5 -20.64 8.23 -21.30
CA LYS A 5 -20.61 8.78 -19.93
C LYS A 5 -20.53 7.67 -18.89
N ASN A 6 -21.22 6.56 -19.12
CA ASN A 6 -21.20 5.39 -18.24
C ASN A 6 -19.84 4.68 -18.24
N ASN A 7 -19.18 4.58 -19.40
CA ASN A 7 -17.84 4.01 -19.48
C ASN A 7 -16.81 4.87 -18.73
N LYS A 8 -16.86 6.22 -18.85
CA LYS A 8 -15.98 7.10 -18.08
C LYS A 8 -16.18 6.97 -16.56
N ILE A 9 -17.43 6.87 -16.09
CA ILE A 9 -17.72 6.68 -14.67
C ILE A 9 -17.23 5.32 -14.18
N GLY A 10 -17.36 4.27 -14.99
CA GLY A 10 -16.82 2.93 -14.70
C GLY A 10 -15.30 2.93 -14.58
N VAL A 11 -14.61 3.59 -15.51
CA VAL A 11 -13.14 3.75 -15.51
C VAL A 11 -12.67 4.53 -14.27
N ILE A 12 -13.28 5.68 -13.96
CA ILE A 12 -12.94 6.47 -12.76
C ILE A 12 -13.14 5.68 -11.45
N LYS A 13 -14.16 4.82 -11.39
CA LYS A 13 -14.36 3.93 -10.24
C LYS A 13 -13.27 2.87 -10.16
N MET A 14 -12.83 2.33 -11.29
CA MET A 14 -11.76 1.34 -11.35
C MET A 14 -10.43 1.92 -10.87
N ASP A 15 -10.05 3.11 -11.36
CA ASP A 15 -8.79 3.77 -10.98
C ASP A 15 -8.72 4.01 -9.47
N LYS A 16 -9.84 4.43 -8.86
CA LYS A 16 -9.93 4.60 -7.40
C LYS A 16 -9.82 3.28 -6.63
N MET A 17 -10.35 2.18 -7.17
CA MET A 17 -10.25 0.87 -6.55
C MET A 17 -8.81 0.34 -6.60
N VAL A 18 -8.10 0.59 -7.71
CA VAL A 18 -6.68 0.29 -7.86
C VAL A 18 -5.85 1.12 -6.86
N GLU A 19 -6.13 2.42 -6.76
CA GLU A 19 -5.48 3.32 -5.79
C GLU A 19 -5.66 2.83 -4.34
N ILE A 20 -6.89 2.52 -3.92
CA ILE A 20 -7.19 1.99 -2.58
C ILE A 20 -6.46 0.67 -2.34
N TRP A 21 -6.42 -0.21 -3.33
CA TRP A 21 -5.71 -1.49 -3.21
C TRP A 21 -4.21 -1.30 -3.03
N ILE A 22 -3.59 -0.39 -3.79
CA ILE A 22 -2.16 -0.03 -3.66
C ILE A 22 -1.87 0.54 -2.26
N ILE A 23 -2.70 1.45 -1.76
CA ILE A 23 -2.55 2.03 -0.41
C ILE A 23 -2.66 0.95 0.66
N ASN A 24 -3.62 0.02 0.54
CA ASN A 24 -3.76 -1.10 1.47
C ASN A 24 -2.52 -2.00 1.45
N LYS A 25 -1.97 -2.30 0.26
CA LYS A 25 -0.74 -3.07 0.13
C LYS A 25 0.48 -2.34 0.68
N ALA A 26 0.53 -1.03 0.54
CA ALA A 26 1.55 -0.20 1.16
C ALA A 26 1.47 -0.26 2.68
N ALA A 27 0.26 -0.16 3.25
CA ALA A 27 0.05 -0.30 4.69
C ALA A 27 0.40 -1.71 5.19
N GLU A 28 0.02 -2.76 4.46
CA GLU A 28 0.39 -4.15 4.75
C GLU A 28 1.92 -4.32 4.76
N MET A 29 2.62 -3.78 3.75
CA MET A 29 4.08 -3.82 3.66
C MET A 29 4.74 -3.13 4.86
N VAL A 30 4.24 -1.95 5.24
CA VAL A 30 4.74 -1.19 6.39
C VAL A 30 4.52 -1.97 7.67
N VAL A 31 3.29 -2.46 7.92
CA VAL A 31 2.97 -3.25 9.12
C VAL A 31 3.81 -4.53 9.17
N THR A 32 3.87 -5.31 8.10
CA THR A 32 4.64 -6.56 8.09
C THR A 32 6.15 -6.34 8.25
N LYS A 33 6.73 -5.31 7.62
CA LYS A 33 8.18 -5.02 7.76
C LYS A 33 8.53 -4.31 9.07
N ILE A 34 7.63 -3.49 9.63
CA ILE A 34 7.82 -2.81 10.93
C ILE A 34 7.49 -3.78 12.07
N TYR A 35 6.24 -4.25 12.19
CA TYR A 35 5.81 -5.05 13.33
C TYR A 35 6.57 -6.37 13.47
N LYS A 36 6.82 -7.12 12.39
CA LYS A 36 7.64 -8.35 12.51
C LYS A 36 9.08 -8.04 12.90
N ASN A 37 9.69 -6.97 12.37
CA ASN A 37 11.08 -6.66 12.73
C ASN A 37 11.20 -6.01 14.11
N GLU A 38 10.22 -5.22 14.55
CA GLU A 38 10.22 -4.59 15.88
C GLU A 38 10.00 -5.60 17.00
N ILE A 39 9.15 -6.61 16.79
CA ILE A 39 8.86 -7.63 17.80
C ILE A 39 9.90 -8.77 17.78
N VAL A 40 10.45 -9.13 16.61
CA VAL A 40 11.31 -10.33 16.46
C VAL A 40 12.81 -10.01 16.38
N ASN A 41 13.22 -8.85 15.84
CA ASN A 41 14.62 -8.61 15.46
C ASN A 41 15.21 -7.30 16.03
N LYS A 42 15.74 -7.41 17.27
CA LYS A 42 16.98 -6.80 17.79
C LYS A 42 17.22 -5.26 17.69
N ALA A 43 17.45 -4.65 18.86
CA ALA A 43 18.52 -3.67 19.19
C ALA A 43 18.77 -2.41 18.32
N LYS A 44 17.84 -1.97 17.47
CA LYS A 44 17.88 -0.64 16.83
C LYS A 44 16.82 0.29 17.41
N THR A 45 17.12 1.59 17.48
CA THR A 45 16.17 2.60 17.94
C THR A 45 15.01 2.75 16.94
N GLY A 46 13.83 3.17 17.39
CA GLY A 46 12.66 3.31 16.51
C GLY A 46 12.95 4.18 15.28
N ALA A 47 13.67 5.29 15.44
CA ALA A 47 14.02 6.21 14.36
C ALA A 47 14.84 5.55 13.23
N GLU A 48 15.84 4.73 13.56
CA GLU A 48 16.66 4.04 12.56
C GLU A 48 15.84 3.04 11.74
N LYS A 49 14.79 2.46 12.32
CA LYS A 49 13.88 1.54 11.60
C LYS A 49 12.97 2.29 10.65
N PHE A 50 12.47 3.45 11.06
CA PHE A 50 11.67 4.33 10.20
C PHE A 50 12.46 4.76 8.96
N ASP A 51 13.71 5.21 9.15
CA ASP A 51 14.57 5.63 8.04
C ASP A 51 14.84 4.50 7.05
N ILE A 52 15.08 3.27 7.52
CA ILE A 52 15.31 2.10 6.65
C ILE A 52 14.08 1.75 5.79
N ILE A 53 12.88 2.05 6.28
CA ILE A 53 11.62 1.67 5.63
C ILE A 53 11.13 2.79 4.71
N ALA A 54 11.31 4.04 5.12
CA ALA A 54 11.13 5.19 4.26
C ALA A 54 12.15 5.17 3.10
N LYS A 55 13.39 4.73 3.37
CA LYS A 55 14.41 4.53 2.34
C LYS A 55 13.96 3.45 1.34
N ASP A 56 13.95 3.82 0.07
CA ASP A 56 13.53 2.99 -1.06
C ASP A 56 12.07 2.49 -0.94
N PHE A 57 11.23 3.18 -0.15
CA PHE A 57 9.84 2.78 0.12
C PHE A 57 9.08 2.46 -1.17
N TRP A 58 9.18 3.36 -2.15
CA TRP A 58 8.46 3.23 -3.40
C TRP A 58 8.96 2.09 -4.29
N GLU A 59 10.28 1.91 -4.38
CA GLU A 59 10.87 0.80 -5.15
C GLU A 59 10.47 -0.56 -4.52
N LYS A 60 10.45 -0.61 -3.19
CA LYS A 60 9.98 -1.77 -2.44
C LYS A 60 8.49 -2.02 -2.67
N LEU A 61 7.66 -0.96 -2.72
CA LEU A 61 6.22 -1.06 -2.96
C LEU A 61 5.92 -1.53 -4.39
N GLU A 62 6.60 -0.98 -5.38
CA GLU A 62 6.50 -1.42 -6.79
C GLU A 62 6.85 -2.90 -6.92
N SER A 63 8.00 -3.32 -6.39
CA SER A 63 8.42 -4.72 -6.43
C SER A 63 7.44 -5.64 -5.68
N TYR A 64 6.88 -5.17 -4.56
CA TYR A 64 5.90 -5.93 -3.78
C TYR A 64 4.60 -6.14 -4.56
N ILE A 65 4.08 -5.09 -5.19
CA ILE A 65 2.83 -5.15 -5.96
C ILE A 65 2.97 -6.02 -7.21
N LEU A 66 4.07 -5.88 -7.95
CA LEU A 66 4.31 -6.69 -9.14
C LEU A 66 4.40 -8.17 -8.78
N LYS A 67 5.12 -8.52 -7.71
CA LYS A 67 5.16 -9.90 -7.19
C LYS A 67 3.80 -10.41 -6.75
N GLU A 68 2.99 -9.57 -6.10
CA GLU A 68 1.63 -9.97 -5.70
C GLU A 68 0.72 -10.23 -6.91
N LYS A 69 0.98 -9.61 -8.07
CA LYS A 69 0.27 -9.90 -9.34
C LYS A 69 0.74 -11.21 -9.99
N GLU A 70 2.03 -11.52 -9.91
CA GLU A 70 2.62 -12.76 -10.45
C GLU A 70 2.17 -14.02 -9.68
N ILE A 71 1.84 -13.88 -8.39
CA ILE A 71 1.38 -15.00 -7.59
C ILE A 71 -0.11 -15.20 -7.85
N ASP A 72 -0.47 -16.33 -8.44
CA ASP A 72 -1.86 -16.79 -8.58
C ASP A 72 -2.48 -17.10 -7.20
N ARG A 73 -2.80 -16.04 -6.45
CA ARG A 73 -3.54 -16.14 -5.20
C ARG A 73 -5.01 -16.00 -5.55
N LYS A 74 -5.81 -16.96 -5.08
CA LYS A 74 -7.28 -16.94 -5.01
C LYS A 74 -7.91 -15.67 -4.39
N TRP A 75 -7.11 -14.71 -3.95
CA TRP A 75 -7.50 -13.51 -3.20
C TRP A 75 -7.13 -12.20 -3.92
N ILE A 76 -6.55 -12.25 -5.13
CA ILE A 76 -6.43 -11.05 -5.97
C ILE A 76 -7.85 -10.70 -6.44
N PRO A 77 -8.33 -9.47 -6.20
CA PRO A 77 -9.61 -9.07 -6.76
C PRO A 77 -9.56 -9.12 -8.29
N ASN A 78 -10.57 -9.70 -8.94
CA ASN A 78 -10.61 -9.83 -10.41
C ASN A 78 -10.30 -8.52 -11.15
N PHE A 79 -10.67 -7.37 -10.56
CA PHE A 79 -10.37 -6.07 -11.15
C PHE A 79 -8.87 -5.75 -11.21
N ILE A 80 -8.04 -6.22 -10.28
CA ILE A 80 -6.58 -6.06 -10.29
C ILE A 80 -5.94 -7.00 -11.32
N GLU A 81 -6.50 -8.19 -11.51
CA GLU A 81 -6.08 -9.12 -12.56
C GLU A 81 -6.29 -8.48 -13.94
N GLU A 82 -7.48 -7.93 -14.16
CA GLU A 82 -7.88 -7.19 -15.38
C GLU A 82 -7.14 -5.85 -15.57
N THR A 83 -6.58 -5.29 -14.49
CA THR A 83 -5.81 -4.05 -14.56
C THR A 83 -4.41 -4.33 -15.10
N GLY A 84 -4.06 -3.75 -16.25
CA GLY A 84 -2.72 -3.87 -16.82
C GLY A 84 -1.63 -3.31 -15.90
N GLU A 85 -0.42 -3.88 -15.99
CA GLU A 85 0.74 -3.45 -15.18
C GLU A 85 1.04 -1.95 -15.33
N GLU A 86 0.91 -1.41 -16.54
CA GLU A 86 1.09 0.03 -16.80
C GLU A 86 0.11 0.91 -16.01
N ALA A 87 -1.13 0.48 -15.82
CA ALA A 87 -2.12 1.24 -15.04
C ALA A 87 -1.79 1.22 -13.55
N ILE A 88 -1.30 0.09 -13.04
CA ILE A 88 -0.80 -0.03 -11.66
C ILE A 88 0.41 0.88 -11.45
N LEU A 89 1.39 0.83 -12.35
CA LEU A 89 2.58 1.67 -12.28
C LEU A 89 2.24 3.16 -12.40
N SER A 90 1.26 3.52 -13.25
CA SER A 90 0.74 4.88 -13.34
C SER A 90 0.13 5.33 -12.00
N CYS A 91 -0.70 4.51 -11.37
CA CYS A 91 -1.26 4.81 -10.05
C CYS A 91 -0.16 4.99 -8.99
N ILE A 92 0.88 4.14 -8.99
CA ILE A 92 2.01 4.30 -8.06
C ILE A 92 2.75 5.63 -8.32
N ARG A 93 3.00 5.98 -9.59
CA ARG A 93 3.61 7.27 -9.96
C ARG A 93 2.77 8.46 -9.48
N GLU A 94 1.45 8.39 -9.60
CA GLU A 94 0.57 9.42 -9.04
C GLU A 94 0.65 9.49 -7.52
N LEU A 95 0.62 8.34 -6.84
CA LEU A 95 0.74 8.27 -5.38
C LEU A 95 2.07 8.85 -4.89
N LYS A 96 3.18 8.65 -5.62
CA LYS A 96 4.48 9.28 -5.32
C LYS A 96 4.41 10.80 -5.23
N THR A 97 3.52 11.43 -6.00
CA THR A 97 3.34 12.90 -5.99
C THR A 97 2.45 13.41 -4.87
N LYS A 98 1.65 12.53 -4.27
CA LYS A 98 0.60 12.87 -3.29
C LYS A 98 0.94 12.42 -1.87
N LEU A 99 1.77 11.38 -1.74
CA LEU A 99 2.03 10.69 -0.49
C LEU A 99 3.50 10.78 -0.12
N ILE A 100 3.78 11.26 1.09
CA ILE A 100 5.13 11.32 1.65
C ILE A 100 5.35 10.04 2.48
N PRO A 101 6.33 9.18 2.13
CA PRO A 101 6.51 7.89 2.81
C PRO A 101 6.68 7.98 4.32
N SER A 102 7.47 8.95 4.82
CA SER A 102 7.70 9.13 6.26
C SER A 102 6.41 9.45 7.01
N GLU A 103 5.58 10.34 6.48
CA GLU A 103 4.29 10.72 7.06
C GLU A 103 3.32 9.53 7.06
N PHE A 104 3.22 8.82 5.93
CA PHE A 104 2.36 7.64 5.81
C PHE A 104 2.75 6.53 6.79
N ILE A 105 4.05 6.25 6.94
CA ILE A 105 4.54 5.26 7.90
C ILE A 105 4.21 5.71 9.34
N GLN A 106 4.35 7.00 9.65
CA GLN A 106 4.01 7.54 10.97
C GLN A 106 2.51 7.41 11.27
N GLU A 107 1.64 7.68 10.29
CA GLU A 107 0.19 7.50 10.45
C GLU A 107 -0.19 6.06 10.76
N ILE A 108 0.42 5.09 10.06
CA ILE A 108 0.20 3.65 10.31
C ILE A 108 0.63 3.29 11.74
N PHE A 109 1.78 3.81 12.18
CA PHE A 109 2.28 3.55 13.52
C PHE A 109 1.38 4.13 14.60
N ASP A 110 0.93 5.37 14.44
CA ASP A 110 0.01 6.02 15.36
C ASP A 110 -1.35 5.31 15.42
N PHE A 111 -1.82 4.80 14.28
CA PHE A 111 -3.04 4.02 14.19
C PHE A 111 -2.93 2.68 14.93
N GLU A 112 -1.85 1.94 14.70
CA GLU A 112 -1.65 0.64 15.34
C GLU A 112 -1.38 0.78 16.86
N LYS A 113 -0.65 1.82 17.29
CA LYS A 113 -0.55 2.19 18.72
C LYS A 113 -1.90 2.47 19.37
N LYS A 114 -2.80 3.14 18.65
CA LYS A 114 -4.16 3.42 19.15
C LYS A 114 -5.02 2.15 19.23
N LYS A 115 -4.85 1.21 18.31
CA LYS A 115 -5.47 -0.12 18.36
C LYS A 115 -5.00 -0.91 19.58
N ASP A 116 -3.69 -0.96 19.81
CA ASP A 116 -3.12 -1.64 20.98
C ASP A 116 -3.68 -1.08 22.28
N LYS A 117 -3.79 0.25 22.41
CA LYS A 117 -4.40 0.89 23.59
C LYS A 117 -5.89 0.59 23.77
N LYS A 118 -6.63 0.28 22.69
CA LYS A 118 -8.06 -0.08 22.76
C LYS A 118 -8.31 -1.55 23.11
N ASN A 119 -7.31 -2.41 22.99
CA ASN A 119 -7.38 -3.82 23.39
C ASN A 119 -7.01 -4.06 24.87
N ILE A 120 -6.85 -3.00 25.67
CA ILE A 120 -6.52 -3.05 27.11
C ILE A 120 -7.70 -2.58 27.99
N LEU A 121 -8.95 -2.75 27.54
CA LEU A 121 -10.15 -2.46 28.32
C LEU A 121 -11.10 -3.66 28.32
#